data_AF-A0A822C439-F1
#
_entry.id   AF-A0A822C439-F1
#
_cell.length_a   1.000
_cell.length_b   1.000
_cell.length_c   1.000
_cell.angle_alpha   90.00
_cell.angle_beta   90.00
_cell.angle_gamma   90.00
#
_symmetry.space_group_name_H-M   'P 1'
#
loop_
_entity.id
_entity.type
_entity.pdbx_description
1 polymer ?
#
loop_
_entity_poly.entity_id
_entity_poly.type
_entity_poly.pdbx_seq_one_letter_code
_entity_poly.pdbx_strand_id
1 'polypeptide(L)'
;MNIKRAFEKDKNIGFVTPATTTNCIIWQWCDFTLCSINNMLMWWMSIERHLLIFHSHLFDTSKRRWLLHYIPLLALGIYIAGFYAMVIFLYPCEPQPDYFSVLCGLPCFSLESYWRGLP
;
A
#
# COMPACT_ATOMS: atom_id res chain seq x y z
N MET A 1 -16.17 -38.16 -14.16
CA MET A 1 -15.37 -37.15 -14.92
C MET A 1 -15.05 -36.02 -13.95
N ASN A 2 -13.75 -35.77 -13.73
CA ASN A 2 -13.20 -35.25 -12.48
C ASN A 2 -13.36 -33.72 -12.29
N ILE A 3 -13.96 -33.32 -11.16
CA ILE A 3 -14.05 -31.93 -10.66
C ILE A 3 -12.65 -31.28 -10.51
N LYS A 4 -11.61 -32.08 -10.28
CA LYS A 4 -10.21 -31.61 -10.22
C LYS A 4 -9.70 -30.98 -11.52
N ARG A 5 -10.27 -31.30 -12.70
CA ARG A 5 -9.85 -30.70 -13.98
C ARG A 5 -10.48 -29.33 -14.26
N ALA A 6 -11.55 -28.95 -13.56
CA ALA A 6 -12.07 -27.59 -13.67
C ALA A 6 -11.13 -26.59 -12.99
N PHE A 7 -10.54 -26.97 -11.85
CA PHE A 7 -9.57 -26.15 -11.13
C PHE A 7 -8.22 -25.98 -11.84
N GLU A 8 -7.88 -26.86 -12.78
CA GLU A 8 -6.59 -26.79 -13.50
C GLU A 8 -6.65 -25.86 -14.72
N LYS A 9 -7.86 -25.40 -15.12
CA LYS A 9 -8.06 -24.58 -16.31
C LYS A 9 -8.03 -23.06 -16.05
N ASP A 10 -8.05 -22.63 -14.79
CA ASP A 10 -8.03 -21.21 -14.38
C ASP A 10 -6.69 -20.76 -13.80
N LYS A 11 -5.58 -21.36 -14.26
CA LYS A 11 -4.23 -20.99 -13.79
C LYS A 11 -3.79 -19.57 -14.20
N ASN A 12 -4.56 -18.86 -15.05
CA ASN A 12 -4.22 -17.53 -15.57
C ASN A 12 -5.36 -16.50 -15.53
N ILE A 13 -6.37 -16.67 -14.66
CA ILE A 13 -7.39 -15.64 -14.43
C ILE A 13 -7.45 -15.39 -12.92
N GLY A 14 -6.94 -14.25 -12.48
CA GLY A 14 -6.91 -13.90 -11.06
C GLY A 14 -8.30 -13.54 -10.58
N PHE A 15 -9.00 -14.48 -9.95
CA PHE A 15 -10.30 -14.25 -9.33
C PHE A 15 -10.12 -13.96 -7.83
N VAL A 16 -10.94 -13.06 -7.28
CA VAL A 16 -10.89 -12.70 -5.86
C VAL A 16 -11.88 -13.55 -5.06
N THR A 17 -11.40 -14.32 -4.08
CA THR A 17 -12.24 -15.04 -3.10
C THR A 17 -11.96 -14.58 -1.67
N PRO A 18 -12.95 -14.16 -0.89
CA PRO A 18 -14.36 -14.01 -1.24
C PRO A 18 -14.61 -12.78 -2.15
N ALA A 19 -15.52 -12.93 -3.12
CA ALA A 19 -15.95 -11.86 -4.03
C ALA A 19 -16.96 -10.94 -3.33
N THR A 20 -16.49 -10.21 -2.33
CA THR A 20 -17.29 -9.21 -1.60
C THR A 20 -16.63 -7.84 -1.70
N THR A 21 -17.44 -6.79 -1.84
CA THR A 21 -16.96 -5.40 -1.93
C THR A 21 -16.08 -5.03 -0.73
N THR A 22 -16.47 -5.44 0.48
CA THR A 22 -15.69 -5.18 1.70
C THR A 22 -14.30 -5.82 1.65
N ASN A 23 -14.19 -7.06 1.16
CA ASN A 23 -12.90 -7.73 1.04
C ASN A 23 -12.00 -7.01 0.02
N CYS A 24 -12.58 -6.56 -1.09
CA CYS A 24 -11.86 -5.77 -2.09
C CYS A 24 -11.34 -4.44 -1.54
N ILE A 25 -12.15 -3.69 -0.79
CA ILE A 25 -11.74 -2.42 -0.20
C ILE A 25 -10.60 -2.63 0.80
N ILE A 26 -10.70 -3.65 1.66
CA ILE A 26 -9.64 -4.00 2.61
C ILE A 26 -8.36 -4.38 1.87
N TRP A 27 -8.48 -5.19 0.82
CA TRP A 27 -7.33 -5.63 0.04
C TRP A 27 -6.63 -4.48 -0.70
N GLN A 28 -7.40 -3.59 -1.31
CA GLN A 28 -6.88 -2.36 -1.92
C GLN A 28 -6.20 -1.47 -0.88
N TRP A 29 -6.79 -1.32 0.30
CA TRP A 29 -6.16 -0.56 1.39
C TRP A 29 -4.83 -1.18 1.82
N CYS A 30 -4.79 -2.50 2.00
CA CYS A 30 -3.55 -3.22 2.31
C CYS A 30 -2.49 -3.01 1.22
N ASP A 31 -2.84 -3.19 -0.05
CA ASP A 31 -1.90 -3.07 -1.16
C ASP A 31 -1.30 -1.66 -1.26
N PHE A 32 -2.13 -0.63 -1.36
CA PHE A 32 -1.67 0.76 -1.46
C PHE A 32 -0.87 1.19 -0.24
N THR A 33 -1.34 0.83 0.96
CA THR A 33 -0.65 1.18 2.21
C THR A 33 0.71 0.49 2.30
N LEU A 34 0.77 -0.82 2.07
CA LEU A 34 2.01 -1.60 2.20
C LEU A 34 3.03 -1.24 1.12
N CYS A 35 2.60 -1.08 -0.14
CA CYS A 35 3.50 -0.64 -1.21
C CYS A 35 4.07 0.75 -0.95
N SER A 36 3.23 1.69 -0.49
CA SER A 36 3.68 3.05 -0.19
C SER A 36 4.61 3.10 1.03
N ILE A 37 4.28 2.35 2.09
CA ILE A 37 5.16 2.19 3.24
C ILE A 37 6.51 1.61 2.78
N ASN A 38 6.52 0.53 2.01
CA ASN A 38 7.76 -0.08 1.54
C ASN A 38 8.63 0.90 0.75
N ASN A 39 8.05 1.67 -0.18
CA ASN A 39 8.77 2.68 -0.94
C ASN A 39 9.35 3.78 -0.04
N MET A 40 8.56 4.25 0.94
CA MET A 40 9.00 5.29 1.88
C MET A 40 10.10 4.77 2.82
N LEU A 41 9.98 3.52 3.29
CA LEU A 41 11.00 2.86 4.10
C LEU A 41 12.32 2.73 3.34
N MET A 42 12.26 2.30 2.07
CA MET A 42 13.43 2.19 1.21
C MET A 42 14.10 3.56 1.01
N TRP A 43 13.31 4.59 0.72
CA TRP A 43 13.81 5.95 0.57
C TRP A 43 14.46 6.48 1.87
N TRP A 44 13.80 6.26 3.01
CA TRP A 44 14.34 6.66 4.31
C TRP A 44 15.63 5.93 4.66
N MET A 45 15.68 4.61 4.43
CA MET A 45 16.89 3.81 4.65
C MET A 45 18.07 4.29 3.79
N SER A 46 17.82 4.75 2.56
CA SER A 46 18.85 5.35 1.71
C SER A 46 19.38 6.67 2.30
N ILE A 47 18.48 7.54 2.80
CA ILE A 47 18.86 8.79 3.46
C ILE A 47 19.62 8.52 4.75
N GLU A 48 19.15 7.59 5.57
CA GLU A 48 19.79 7.23 6.82
C GLU A 48 21.22 6.72 6.58
N ARG A 49 21.41 5.83 5.59
CA ARG A 49 22.76 5.36 5.21
C ARG A 49 23.65 6.51 4.76
N HIS A 50 23.11 7.45 3.98
CA HIS A 50 23.86 8.64 3.56
C HIS A 50 24.28 9.49 4.77
N LEU A 51 23.37 9.77 5.70
CA LEU A 51 23.65 10.52 6.93
C LEU A 51 24.65 9.78 7.82
N LEU A 52 24.59 8.45 7.91
CA LEU A 52 25.50 7.67 8.75
C LEU A 52 26.93 7.70 8.21
N ILE A 53 27.11 7.74 6.88
CA ILE A 53 28.43 7.81 6.24
C ILE A 53 29.04 9.22 6.38
N PHE A 54 28.28 10.27 6.06
CA PHE A 54 28.82 11.65 6.02
C PHE A 54 28.70 12.39 7.36
N HIS A 55 27.80 11.97 8.23
CA HIS A 55 27.49 12.62 9.51
C HIS A 55 27.32 11.59 10.64
N SER A 56 28.27 10.65 10.77
CA SER A 56 28.27 9.59 11.78
C SER A 56 28.04 10.09 13.22
N HIS A 57 28.53 11.29 13.55
CA HIS A 57 28.34 11.96 14.85
C HIS A 57 26.86 12.18 15.25
N LEU A 58 25.93 12.17 14.29
CA LEU A 58 24.49 12.29 14.55
C LEU A 58 23.92 11.02 15.21
N PHE A 59 24.57 9.87 15.02
CA PHE A 59 24.11 8.56 15.51
C PHE A 59 24.90 8.02 16.71
N ASP A 60 25.83 8.81 17.25
CA ASP A 60 26.78 8.39 18.29
C ASP A 60 26.11 8.02 19.63
N THR A 61 24.92 8.56 19.90
CA THR A 61 24.18 8.30 21.15
C THR A 61 22.97 7.43 20.89
N SER A 62 22.77 6.38 21.70
CA SER A 62 21.58 5.51 21.61
C SER A 62 20.26 6.29 21.62
N LYS A 63 20.18 7.41 22.36
CA LYS A 63 19.00 8.29 22.38
C LYS A 63 18.76 8.99 21.03
N ARG A 64 19.82 9.46 20.36
CA ARG A 64 19.72 10.10 19.03
C ARG A 64 19.36 9.07 17.96
N ARG A 65 19.87 7.86 18.07
CA ARG A 65 19.47 6.74 17.20
C ARG A 65 17.97 6.46 17.30
N TRP A 66 17.41 6.44 18.51
CA TRP A 66 15.96 6.31 18.69
C TRP A 66 15.16 7.43 18.03
N LEU A 67 15.60 8.68 18.21
CA LEU A 67 14.94 9.85 17.63
C LEU A 67 15.07 9.94 16.10
N LEU A 68 16.21 9.55 15.53
CA LEU A 68 16.51 9.71 14.10
C LEU A 68 16.18 8.47 13.25
N HIS A 69 16.07 7.28 13.85
CA HIS A 69 15.70 6.06 13.13
C HIS A 69 14.23 5.69 13.37
N TYR A 70 13.86 5.41 14.62
CA TYR A 70 12.57 4.78 14.92
C TYR A 70 11.39 5.75 14.85
N ILE A 71 11.56 7.01 15.30
CA ILE A 71 10.47 8.00 15.26
C ILE A 71 10.04 8.30 13.82
N PRO A 72 10.94 8.63 12.87
CA PRO A 72 10.55 8.88 11.49
C PRO A 72 9.85 7.68 10.86
N LEU A 73 10.36 6.47 11.08
CA LEU A 73 9.76 5.24 10.55
C LEU A 73 8.34 5.02 11.08
N LEU A 74 8.13 5.20 12.39
CA LEU A 74 6.82 5.04 13.01
C LEU A 74 5.85 6.14 12.56
N ALA A 75 6.30 7.40 12.53
CA ALA A 75 5.50 8.54 12.11
C ALA A 75 5.07 8.42 10.65
N LEU A 76 5.98 8.04 9.75
CA LEU A 76 5.68 7.83 8.33
C LEU A 76 4.73 6.66 8.12
N GLY A 77 4.93 5.54 8.84
CA GLY A 77 4.03 4.38 8.77
C GLY A 77 2.60 4.73 9.18
N ILE A 78 2.44 5.40 10.33
CA ILE A 78 1.12 5.84 10.83
C ILE A 78 0.49 6.86 9.87
N TYR A 79 1.28 7.81 9.37
CA TYR A 79 0.80 8.82 8.43
C TYR A 79 0.27 8.19 7.13
N ILE A 80 1.04 7.28 6.52
CA ILE A 80 0.65 6.62 5.27
C ILE A 80 -0.59 5.75 5.49
N ALA A 81 -0.60 4.93 6.54
CA ALA A 81 -1.75 4.06 6.85
C ALA A 81 -3.03 4.87 7.12
N GLY A 82 -2.91 5.96 7.90
CA GLY A 82 -4.03 6.85 8.19
C GLY A 82 -4.53 7.59 6.96
N PHE A 83 -3.62 8.10 6.12
CA PHE A 83 -3.97 8.76 4.87
C PHE A 83 -4.76 7.82 3.94
N TYR A 84 -4.24 6.63 3.66
CA TYR A 84 -4.92 5.66 2.80
C TYR A 84 -6.21 5.13 3.40
N ALA A 85 -6.30 4.99 4.72
CA ALA A 85 -7.56 4.67 5.37
C ALA A 85 -8.61 5.77 5.13
N MET A 86 -8.24 7.04 5.29
CA MET A 86 -9.18 8.14 5.04
C MET A 86 -9.62 8.19 3.58
N VAL A 87 -8.70 8.11 2.61
CA VAL A 87 -9.08 8.23 1.19
C VAL A 87 -9.81 7.00 0.64
N ILE A 88 -9.64 5.82 1.24
CA ILE A 88 -10.33 4.60 0.78
C ILE A 88 -11.69 4.42 1.45
N PHE A 89 -11.81 4.73 2.75
CA PHE A 89 -13.06 4.48 3.49
C PHE A 89 -13.99 5.71 3.56
N LEU A 90 -13.48 6.94 3.51
CA LEU A 90 -14.28 8.16 3.69
C LEU A 90 -14.55 8.92 2.39
N TYR A 91 -13.88 8.56 1.30
CA TYR A 91 -14.06 9.26 0.04
C TYR A 91 -15.45 8.96 -0.56
N PRO A 92 -16.23 10.00 -0.94
CA PRO A 92 -17.63 9.84 -1.32
C PRO A 92 -17.73 9.31 -2.75
N CYS A 93 -17.45 8.02 -2.95
CA CYS A 93 -17.64 7.40 -4.23
C CYS A 93 -18.09 5.95 -4.11
N GLU A 94 -18.84 5.49 -5.11
CA GLU A 94 -19.36 4.13 -5.14
C GLU A 94 -18.25 3.17 -5.61
N PRO A 95 -17.80 2.22 -4.76
CA PRO A 95 -16.77 1.27 -5.15
C PRO A 95 -17.29 0.34 -6.26
N GLN A 96 -16.57 0.29 -7.38
CA GLN A 96 -16.84 -0.62 -8.50
C GLN A 96 -15.75 -1.71 -8.56
N PRO A 97 -15.81 -2.73 -7.69
CA PRO A 97 -14.78 -3.77 -7.64
C PRO A 97 -14.84 -4.67 -8.87
N ASP A 98 -13.69 -4.85 -9.53
CA ASP A 98 -13.54 -5.82 -10.62
C ASP A 98 -13.04 -7.16 -10.07
N TYR A 99 -13.96 -8.07 -9.77
CA TYR A 99 -13.66 -9.40 -9.21
C TYR A 99 -12.88 -10.33 -10.15
N PHE A 100 -12.77 -9.98 -11.43
CA PHE A 100 -12.02 -10.75 -12.43
C PHE A 100 -10.57 -10.26 -12.59
N SER A 101 -10.22 -9.19 -11.88
CA SER A 101 -8.87 -8.63 -11.85
C SER A 101 -8.17 -8.98 -10.54
N VAL A 102 -6.86 -9.18 -10.62
CA VAL A 102 -6.00 -9.27 -9.44
C VAL A 102 -6.10 -7.94 -8.69
N LEU A 103 -6.38 -7.98 -7.38
CA LEU A 103 -6.57 -6.82 -6.49
C LEU A 103 -7.88 -6.03 -6.64
N CYS A 104 -8.92 -6.61 -7.25
CA CYS A 104 -10.23 -5.96 -7.40
C CYS A 104 -10.23 -4.66 -8.23
N GLY A 105 -9.18 -4.45 -9.02
CA GLY A 105 -9.02 -3.29 -9.90
C GLY A 105 -8.47 -2.07 -9.16
N LEU A 106 -8.60 -0.91 -9.80
CA LEU A 106 -8.14 0.36 -9.23
C LEU A 106 -9.13 0.88 -8.18
N PRO A 107 -8.65 1.47 -7.08
CA PRO A 107 -9.52 2.09 -6.10
C PRO A 107 -10.14 3.36 -6.70
N CYS A 108 -11.36 3.65 -6.28
CA CYS A 108 -12.16 4.71 -6.87
C CYS A 108 -11.50 6.12 -6.78
N PHE A 109 -10.77 6.44 -5.70
CA PHE A 109 -10.04 7.72 -5.59
C PHE A 109 -8.94 7.89 -6.67
N SER A 110 -8.39 6.78 -7.18
CA SER A 110 -7.35 6.81 -8.20
C SER A 110 -7.92 7.01 -9.62
N LEU A 111 -9.15 6.58 -9.87
CA LEU A 111 -9.82 6.83 -11.14
C LEU A 111 -10.21 8.30 -11.28
N GLU A 112 -10.78 8.90 -10.25
CA GLU A 112 -11.22 10.29 -10.34
C GLU A 112 -10.04 11.26 -10.49
N SER A 113 -8.92 10.98 -9.83
CA SER A 113 -7.68 11.75 -10.02
C SER A 113 -7.09 11.58 -11.42
N TYR A 114 -7.21 10.40 -12.04
CA TYR A 114 -6.83 10.18 -13.44
C TYR A 114 -7.70 10.98 -14.42
N TRP A 115 -9.03 11.03 -14.21
CA TRP A 115 -9.95 11.77 -15.08
C TRP A 115 -9.91 13.29 -14.88
N ARG A 116 -9.66 13.80 -13.66
CA ARG A 116 -9.46 15.24 -13.42
C ARG A 116 -8.08 15.75 -13.86
N GLY A 117 -7.16 14.86 -14.23
CA GLY A 117 -5.81 15.18 -14.70
C GLY A 117 -5.63 15.21 -16.23
N LEU A 118 -6.69 14.95 -17.00
CA LEU A 118 -6.70 15.12 -18.46
C LEU A 118 -7.13 16.55 -18.79
N PRO A 119 -6.33 17.32 -19.57
CA PRO A 119 -6.80 18.60 -20.12
C PRO A 119 -8.01 18.42 -21.05
#